data_AF-A0A383C4H0-F1
#
_entry.id   AF-A0A383C4H0-F1
#
_cell.length_a   1.000
_cell.length_b   1.000
_cell.length_c   1.000
_cell.angle_alpha   90.00
_cell.angle_beta   90.00
_cell.angle_gamma   90.00
#
_symmetry.space_group_name_H-M   'P 1'
#
loop_
_entity.id
_entity.type
_entity.pdbx_description
1 polymer ?
#
loop_
_entity_poly.entity_id
_entity_poly.type
_entity_poly.pdbx_seq_one_letter_code
_entity_poly.pdbx_strand_id
1 'polypeptide(L)' 'MPGPIDYNKITILPDFDTVDWWMGTKEHKYLVRQCNKCQHKWFPPFPACDKCNSMDLGWFETAGTGILH' A
#
# COMPACT_ATOMS: atom_id res chain seq x y z
N MET A 1 -13.54 -22.96 20.70
CA MET A 1 -12.53 -21.94 20.36
C MET A 1 -11.87 -22.40 19.07
N PRO A 2 -11.66 -21.53 18.06
CA PRO A 2 -10.83 -21.90 16.93
C PRO A 2 -9.47 -22.37 17.45
N GLY A 3 -8.94 -23.44 16.86
CA GLY A 3 -7.62 -23.97 17.20
C GLY A 3 -6.49 -22.99 16.85
N PRO A 4 -5.22 -23.37 17.07
CA PRO A 4 -4.08 -22.54 16.70
C PRO A 4 -4.10 -22.21 15.19
N ILE A 5 -3.83 -20.94 14.85
CA ILE A 5 -3.76 -20.47 13.47
C ILE A 5 -2.49 -21.04 12.83
N ASP A 6 -2.65 -21.82 11.77
CA ASP A 6 -1.55 -22.30 10.93
C ASP A 6 -1.25 -21.26 9.85
N TYR A 7 -0.26 -20.40 10.12
CA TYR A 7 0.14 -19.31 9.22
C TYR A 7 0.67 -19.80 7.87
N ASN A 8 1.11 -21.07 7.76
CA ASN A 8 1.56 -21.62 6.48
C ASN A 8 0.42 -21.77 5.47
N LYS A 9 -0.83 -21.75 5.93
CA LYS A 9 -2.02 -21.82 5.06
C LYS A 9 -2.51 -20.45 4.60
N ILE A 10 -1.88 -19.36 5.04
CA ILE A 10 -2.23 -18.00 4.63
C ILE A 10 -1.35 -17.64 3.42
N THR A 11 -1.98 -17.42 2.27
CA THR A 11 -1.30 -16.94 1.07
C THR A 11 -1.72 -15.51 0.81
N ILE A 12 -0.74 -14.61 0.72
CA ILE A 12 -0.95 -13.25 0.22
C ILE A 12 -1.12 -13.34 -1.29
N LEU A 13 -2.24 -12.83 -1.81
CA LEU A 13 -2.54 -12.76 -3.24
C LEU A 13 -2.60 -11.29 -3.65
N PRO A 14 -1.49 -10.68 -4.09
CA PRO A 14 -1.50 -9.33 -4.63
C PRO A 14 -2.35 -9.26 -5.90
N ASP A 15 -3.10 -8.18 -6.03
CA ASP A 15 -3.72 -7.78 -7.30
C ASP A 15 -2.84 -6.75 -8.03
N PHE A 16 -3.33 -6.23 -9.16
CA PHE A 16 -2.61 -5.24 -9.96
C PHE A 16 -2.33 -3.94 -9.19
N ASP A 17 -3.23 -3.53 -8.30
CA ASP A 17 -3.10 -2.26 -7.56
C ASP A 17 -2.18 -2.39 -6.33
N THR A 18 -2.00 -3.61 -5.81
CA THR A 18 -1.27 -3.88 -4.57
C THR A 18 0.06 -4.59 -4.77
N VAL A 19 0.38 -5.13 -5.96
CA VAL A 19 1.61 -5.89 -6.23
C VAL A 19 2.88 -5.12 -5.83
N ASP A 20 3.01 -3.87 -6.23
CA ASP A 20 4.19 -3.06 -5.91
C ASP A 20 4.29 -2.76 -4.42
N TRP A 21 3.15 -2.56 -3.75
CA TRP A 21 3.13 -2.38 -2.30
C TRP A 21 3.67 -3.61 -1.59
N TRP A 22 3.18 -4.80 -1.96
CA TRP A 22 3.66 -6.07 -1.40
C TRP A 22 5.14 -6.31 -1.69
N MET A 23 5.63 -5.96 -2.89
CA MET A 23 7.06 -6.05 -3.20
C MET A 23 7.89 -5.09 -2.33
N GLY A 24 7.41 -3.86 -2.10
CA GLY A 24 8.03 -2.92 -1.17
C GLY A 24 8.13 -3.46 0.25
N THR A 25 7.09 -4.16 0.75
CA THR A 25 7.15 -4.76 2.10
C THR A 25 8.24 -5.84 2.22
N LYS A 26 8.50 -6.62 1.16
CA LYS A 26 9.61 -7.59 1.13
C LYS A 26 10.99 -6.91 1.18
N GLU A 27 11.08 -5.67 0.74
CA GLU A 27 12.29 -4.84 0.79
C GLU A 27 12.36 -3.96 2.06
N HIS A 28 11.48 -4.17 3.04
CA HIS A 28 11.37 -3.34 4.24
C HIS A 28 11.04 -1.86 3.97
N LYS A 29 10.36 -1.56 2.86
CA LYS A 29 9.93 -0.21 2.50
C LYS A 29 8.45 -0.02 2.82
N TYR A 30 8.11 1.09 3.46
CA TYR A 30 6.71 1.50 3.59
C TYR A 30 6.33 2.46 2.46
N LEU A 31 5.72 1.91 1.42
CA LEU A 31 5.23 2.64 0.26
C LEU A 31 3.79 3.09 0.45
N VAL A 32 3.47 4.28 -0.05
CA VAL A 32 2.10 4.81 -0.20
C VAL A 32 1.88 5.28 -1.64
N ARG A 33 0.62 5.31 -2.09
CA ARG A 33 0.31 5.88 -3.40
C ARG A 33 0.53 7.39 -3.36
N GLN A 34 0.99 7.94 -4.48
CA GLN A 34 1.08 9.38 -4.69
C GLN A 34 0.49 9.74 -6.06
N CYS A 35 -0.36 10.76 -6.12
CA CYS A 35 -0.83 11.29 -7.39
C CYS A 35 0.24 12.20 -7.99
N ASN A 36 0.67 11.92 -9.23
CA ASN A 36 1.67 12.74 -9.91
C ASN A 36 1.12 14.12 -10.30
N LYS A 37 -0.22 14.25 -10.43
CA LYS A 37 -0.87 15.53 -10.75
C LYS A 37 -1.08 16.46 -9.56
N CYS A 38 -1.65 15.97 -8.46
CA CYS A 38 -2.01 16.83 -7.31
C CYS A 38 -1.13 16.59 -6.08
N GLN A 39 -0.16 15.66 -6.15
CA GLN A 39 0.78 15.33 -5.08
C GLN A 39 0.17 14.76 -3.80
N HIS A 40 -1.14 14.48 -3.81
CA HIS A 40 -1.83 13.80 -2.71
C HIS A 40 -1.25 12.39 -2.51
N LYS A 41 -1.08 12.00 -1.25
CA LYS A 41 -0.56 10.70 -0.84
C LYS A 41 -1.59 9.99 0.03
N TRP A 42 -1.78 8.69 -0.20
CA TRP A 42 -2.75 7.91 0.55
C TRP A 42 -2.40 6.42 0.63
N PHE A 43 -3.05 5.76 1.57
CA PHE A 43 -3.04 4.32 1.77
C PHE A 43 -4.43 3.90 2.26
N PRO A 44 -4.99 2.74 1.85
CA PRO A 44 -4.41 1.72 0.95
C PRO A 44 -4.36 2.14 -0.53
N PRO A 45 -3.63 1.41 -1.39
CA PRO A 45 -3.60 1.67 -2.82
C PRO A 45 -4.99 1.52 -3.47
N PHE A 46 -5.32 2.43 -4.38
CA PHE A 46 -6.54 2.43 -5.20
C PHE A 46 -6.19 2.81 -6.65
N PRO A 47 -7.06 2.48 -7.63
CA PRO A 47 -6.78 2.70 -9.05
C PRO A 47 -6.83 4.17 -9.51
N ALA A 48 -7.37 5.08 -8.70
CA ALA A 48 -7.44 6.52 -8.99
C ALA A 48 -7.21 7.36 -7.72
N CYS A 49 -6.77 8.60 -7.90
CA CYS A 49 -6.64 9.56 -6.81
C CYS A 49 -8.01 10.01 -6.29
N ASP A 50 -8.27 9.85 -5.00
CA ASP A 50 -9.49 10.28 -4.30
C ASP A 50 -9.68 11.81 -4.25
N LYS A 51 -8.63 12.60 -4.48
CA LYS A 51 -8.69 14.07 -4.49
C LYS A 51 -9.02 14.66 -5.86
N CYS A 52 -8.45 14.11 -6.93
CA CYS A 52 -8.55 14.72 -8.27
C CYS A 52 -8.99 13.77 -9.39
N ASN A 53 -9.30 12.51 -9.07
CA ASN A 53 -9.70 11.44 -9.99
C ASN A 53 -8.68 11.13 -11.11
N SER A 54 -7.44 11.62 -11.00
CA SER A 54 -6.39 11.26 -11.94
C SER A 54 -5.96 9.81 -11.73
N MET A 55 -5.71 9.11 -12.83
CA MET A 55 -5.08 7.77 -12.86
C MET A 55 -3.56 7.86 -13.05
N ASP A 56 -2.98 9.07 -13.11
CA ASP A 56 -1.52 9.27 -13.16
C ASP A 56 -0.95 9.18 -11.74
N LEU A 57 -0.63 7.94 -11.36
CA LEU A 57 -0.28 7.56 -10.00
C LEU A 57 1.15 6.99 -9.96
N GLY A 58 1.90 7.40 -8.95
CA GLY A 58 3.21 6.86 -8.59
C GLY A 58 3.22 6.24 -7.20
N TRP A 59 4.43 5.92 -6.73
CA TRP A 59 4.71 5.40 -5.40
C TRP A 59 5.63 6.37 -4.66
N PHE A 60 5.37 6.58 -3.38
CA PHE A 60 6.20 7.37 -2.49
C PHE A 60 6.64 6.51 -1.30
N GLU A 61 7.95 6.42 -1.08
CA GLU A 61 8.50 5.79 0.12
C GLU A 61 8.41 6.76 1.29
N THR A 62 7.74 6.32 2.36
CA THR A 62 7.57 7.14 3.57
C THR A 62 8.83 7.11 4.44
N ALA A 63 8.93 8.05 5.37
CA ALA A 63 10.03 8.09 6.33
C ALA A 63 9.99 6.99 7.41
N GLY A 64 8.95 6.15 7.46
CA GLY A 64 8.79 5.11 8.48
C GLY A 64 8.58 5.63 9.92
N THR A 65 8.21 6.90 10.08
CA THR A 65 7.96 7.54 11.38
C THR A 65 6.53 8.08 11.46
N GLY A 66 6.00 8.21 12.67
CA GLY A 66 4.64 8.70 12.90
C GLY A 66 4.38 9.03 14.37
N ILE A 67 3.17 9.51 14.66
CA ILE A 67 2.68 9.76 16.01
C ILE A 67 1.49 8.85 16.31
N LEU A 68 1.28 8.53 17.59
CA LEU A 68 0.08 7.82 18.03
C LEU A 68 -1.10 8.80 18.02
N HIS A 69 -2.17 8.41 17.33
CA HIS A 69 -3.41 9.18 17.16
C HIS A 69 -4.57 8.54 17.93
#